data_AF-A0A661N040-F1
#
_entry.id   AF-A0A661N040-F1
#
_cell.length_a   1.000
_cell.length_b   1.000
_cell.length_c   1.000
_cell.angle_alpha   90.00
_cell.angle_beta   90.00
_cell.angle_gamma   90.00
#
_symmetry.space_group_name_H-M   'P 1'
#
loop_
_entity.id
_entity.type
_entity.pdbx_description
1 polymer ?
#
loop_
_entity_poly.entity_id
_entity_poly.type
_entity_poly.pdbx_seq_one_letter_code
_entity_poly.pdbx_strand_id
1 'polypeptide(L)'
;MPESEEKRKMSTPTMPAAPTKETADATWRDRLRHFHVTGDGSDDAGAPLVPLSLAGFFDAEELFDHYPLLIDAASTAGEFARPFSACVEDAFESMGENSLLRDHKTKLIWAFAQALDEGRETPLAGVIDETCEKFAADFEVSAEASRALNKELTHFKKALGKSGVLLGLGNHTLVALYRHALVRERRGRLAAFVSEAAILAENLANILRVDDAHGSANGEPDAAAASLGSAGAQFFEADALAATARSSSGSKSLSAERRKRISETVNLLRGWVKGGPSATDLILVHSGAPEASFEAEGANVVVEEDILGTATKLYDREMDQVVEIVRAMRIGRLEVGGDYDAELHESQLSRLDRHGLSSEELLVGTPVVALESRDRLRGMSLAPFSAMLRSGRAIHVLVADSESVPTEGSFSEYAFELGYLVLAHREAFVLQS
;
A
#
# COMPACT_ATOMS: atom_id res chain seq x y z
N MET A 1 26.34 -95.30 2.29
CA MET A 1 25.65 -95.63 1.02
C MET A 1 24.18 -95.26 1.16
N PRO A 2 23.55 -94.79 0.06
CA PRO A 2 22.70 -93.59 -0.03
C PRO A 2 21.20 -93.94 0.22
N GLU A 3 20.17 -93.11 0.07
CA GLU A 3 19.87 -91.91 -0.72
C GLU A 3 18.45 -91.43 -0.30
N SER A 4 18.17 -90.13 -0.21
CA SER A 4 16.91 -89.53 -0.68
C SER A 4 16.87 -88.02 -0.38
N GLU A 5 16.96 -87.25 -1.46
CA GLU A 5 16.85 -85.79 -1.53
C GLU A 5 15.49 -85.27 -1.06
N GLU A 6 15.48 -84.23 -0.22
CA GLU A 6 14.32 -83.34 -0.08
C GLU A 6 14.78 -81.88 -0.22
N LYS A 7 14.88 -81.42 -1.46
CA LYS A 7 15.13 -80.01 -1.81
C LYS A 7 13.87 -79.20 -1.52
N ARG A 8 13.78 -78.60 -0.32
CA ARG A 8 12.84 -77.52 0.00
C ARG A 8 13.15 -76.31 -0.89
N LYS A 9 12.36 -76.14 -1.96
CA LYS A 9 12.38 -74.92 -2.79
C LYS A 9 12.00 -73.72 -1.93
N MET A 10 12.86 -72.69 -1.97
CA MET A 10 12.60 -71.37 -1.38
C MET A 10 11.33 -70.78 -1.98
N SER A 11 10.36 -70.41 -1.13
CA SER A 11 9.22 -69.60 -1.54
C SER A 11 9.73 -68.21 -1.91
N THR A 12 9.56 -67.84 -3.17
CA THR A 12 9.75 -66.46 -3.64
C THR A 12 8.89 -65.52 -2.80
N PRO A 13 9.41 -64.35 -2.38
CA PRO A 13 8.61 -63.33 -1.73
C PRO A 13 7.62 -62.75 -2.75
N THR A 14 6.34 -63.06 -2.57
CA THR A 14 5.25 -62.47 -3.34
C THR A 14 5.09 -61.02 -2.91
N MET A 15 5.18 -60.08 -3.86
CA MET A 15 4.81 -58.69 -3.61
C MET A 15 3.38 -58.60 -3.06
N PRO A 16 3.11 -57.71 -2.10
CA PRO A 16 1.74 -57.45 -1.66
C PRO A 16 0.89 -57.05 -2.87
N ALA A 17 -0.30 -57.65 -2.97
CA ALA A 17 -1.25 -57.35 -4.03
C ALA A 17 -1.53 -55.85 -4.06
N ALA A 18 -1.58 -55.27 -5.26
CA ALA A 18 -2.04 -53.89 -5.44
C ALA A 18 -3.43 -53.75 -4.81
N PRO A 19 -3.70 -52.69 -4.03
CA PRO A 19 -5.02 -52.47 -3.47
C PRO A 19 -6.04 -52.46 -4.61
N THR A 20 -7.05 -53.32 -4.48
CA THR A 20 -8.22 -53.35 -5.35
C THR A 20 -8.84 -51.96 -5.42
N LYS A 21 -9.32 -51.58 -6.61
CA LYS A 21 -10.10 -50.36 -6.85
C LYS A 21 -11.33 -50.32 -5.94
N GLU A 22 -11.14 -49.91 -4.70
CA GLU A 22 -12.14 -49.08 -4.03
C GLU A 22 -12.25 -47.82 -4.89
N THR A 23 -13.47 -47.46 -5.23
CA THR A 23 -13.81 -46.22 -5.92
C THR A 23 -13.31 -45.06 -5.08
N ALA A 24 -12.05 -44.71 -5.27
CA ALA A 24 -11.44 -43.49 -4.77
C ALA A 24 -12.33 -42.37 -5.28
N ASP A 25 -13.04 -41.76 -4.36
CA ASP A 25 -14.08 -40.77 -4.57
C ASP A 25 -13.51 -39.65 -5.47
N ALA A 26 -13.72 -39.76 -6.79
CA ALA A 26 -13.14 -38.82 -7.76
C ALA A 26 -13.75 -37.41 -7.61
N THR A 27 -14.80 -37.28 -6.80
CA THR A 27 -15.47 -36.03 -6.47
C THR A 27 -14.53 -35.00 -5.84
N TRP A 28 -13.47 -35.40 -5.14
CA TRP A 28 -12.51 -34.41 -4.63
C TRP A 28 -11.76 -33.71 -5.77
N ARG A 29 -11.46 -34.39 -6.88
CA ARG A 29 -10.80 -33.78 -8.04
C ARG A 29 -11.74 -32.85 -8.79
N ASP A 30 -13.01 -33.23 -8.90
CA ASP A 30 -14.02 -32.41 -9.54
C ASP A 30 -14.39 -31.21 -8.67
N ARG A 31 -14.40 -31.35 -7.33
CA ARG A 31 -14.56 -30.22 -6.39
C ARG A 31 -13.34 -29.31 -6.38
N LEU A 32 -12.12 -29.86 -6.44
CA LEU A 32 -10.90 -29.05 -6.57
C LEU A 32 -10.92 -28.29 -7.90
N ARG A 33 -11.27 -28.98 -8.99
CA ARG A 33 -11.41 -28.34 -10.32
C ARG A 33 -12.49 -27.28 -10.31
N HIS A 34 -13.65 -27.55 -9.72
CA HIS A 34 -14.74 -26.59 -9.62
C HIS A 34 -14.32 -25.37 -8.82
N PHE A 35 -13.82 -25.55 -7.59
CA PHE A 35 -13.24 -24.46 -6.78
C PHE A 35 -12.17 -23.66 -7.54
N HIS A 36 -11.29 -24.32 -8.27
CA HIS A 36 -10.23 -23.63 -9.03
C HIS A 36 -10.72 -22.97 -10.32
N VAL A 37 -11.89 -23.32 -10.85
CA VAL A 37 -12.46 -22.77 -12.09
C VAL A 37 -13.51 -21.68 -11.78
N THR A 38 -14.28 -21.84 -10.70
CA THR A 38 -15.39 -20.95 -10.35
C THR A 38 -15.16 -20.16 -9.07
N GLY A 39 -14.09 -20.45 -8.32
CA GLY A 39 -13.87 -19.90 -6.97
C GLY A 39 -14.79 -20.54 -5.91
N ASP A 40 -15.71 -21.41 -6.31
CA ASP A 40 -16.79 -21.89 -5.45
C ASP A 40 -16.35 -23.15 -4.70
N GLY A 41 -15.95 -22.97 -3.45
CA GLY A 41 -15.47 -23.99 -2.55
C GLY A 41 -16.52 -24.22 -1.48
N SER A 42 -17.12 -25.41 -1.46
CA SER A 42 -18.11 -25.86 -0.48
C SER A 42 -18.08 -25.11 0.86
N ASP A 43 -19.09 -24.26 1.09
CA ASP A 43 -19.67 -23.59 2.29
C ASP A 43 -18.88 -23.33 3.59
N ASP A 44 -17.61 -23.70 3.71
CA ASP A 44 -16.76 -23.45 4.89
C ASP A 44 -15.39 -22.84 4.52
N ALA A 45 -15.17 -22.50 3.24
CA ALA A 45 -14.09 -21.61 2.85
C ALA A 45 -14.59 -20.18 3.02
N GLY A 46 -14.02 -19.45 4.00
CA GLY A 46 -14.38 -18.06 4.30
C GLY A 46 -14.42 -17.17 3.06
N ALA A 47 -15.16 -16.06 3.19
CA ALA A 47 -15.44 -15.00 2.21
C ALA A 47 -14.48 -14.92 1.00
N PRO A 48 -14.98 -14.59 -0.21
CA PRO A 48 -14.17 -14.50 -1.42
C PRO A 48 -12.88 -13.72 -1.13
N LEU A 49 -11.74 -14.35 -1.42
CA LEU A 49 -10.45 -13.73 -1.17
C LEU A 49 -10.35 -12.48 -2.02
N VAL A 50 -10.28 -11.32 -1.38
CA VAL A 50 -10.16 -10.02 -2.05
C VAL A 50 -8.84 -9.38 -1.65
N PRO A 51 -8.19 -8.60 -2.53
CA PRO A 51 -6.98 -7.90 -2.15
C PRO A 51 -7.29 -7.06 -0.90
N LEU A 52 -6.44 -7.10 0.12
CA LEU A 52 -6.72 -6.41 1.39
C LEU A 52 -7.07 -4.93 1.19
N SER A 53 -6.41 -4.28 0.22
CA SER A 53 -6.70 -2.89 -0.17
C SER A 53 -8.13 -2.68 -0.68
N LEU A 54 -8.74 -3.71 -1.26
CA LEU A 54 -10.11 -3.72 -1.76
C LEU A 54 -11.09 -4.47 -0.85
N ALA A 55 -10.68 -4.95 0.33
CA ALA A 55 -11.55 -5.77 1.17
C ALA A 55 -12.85 -5.04 1.55
N GLY A 56 -12.72 -3.80 2.04
CA GLY A 56 -13.89 -2.95 2.34
C GLY A 56 -14.68 -2.47 1.10
N PHE A 57 -14.19 -2.74 -0.11
CA PHE A 57 -14.88 -2.42 -1.36
C PHE A 57 -15.79 -3.56 -1.83
N PHE A 58 -15.37 -4.82 -1.66
CA PHE A 58 -16.13 -5.99 -2.12
C PHE A 58 -17.13 -6.53 -1.09
N ASP A 59 -17.06 -6.12 0.19
CA ASP A 59 -18.06 -6.45 1.20
C ASP A 59 -19.44 -5.78 0.94
N ALA A 60 -19.51 -4.84 -0.01
CA ALA A 60 -20.75 -4.17 -0.40
C ALA A 60 -21.42 -4.95 -1.56
N GLU A 61 -22.44 -5.74 -1.21
CA GLU A 61 -23.13 -6.72 -2.09
C GLU A 61 -23.66 -6.18 -3.44
N GLU A 62 -23.70 -4.86 -3.69
CA GLU A 62 -24.30 -4.26 -4.90
C GLU A 62 -23.51 -3.07 -5.48
N LEU A 63 -22.25 -2.84 -5.09
CA LEU A 63 -21.56 -1.57 -5.39
C LEU A 63 -21.45 -1.25 -6.91
N PHE A 64 -21.30 -2.28 -7.75
CA PHE A 64 -21.24 -2.15 -9.21
C PHE A 64 -22.62 -2.02 -9.88
N ASP A 65 -23.69 -2.39 -9.19
CA ASP A 65 -25.07 -2.18 -9.68
C ASP A 65 -25.47 -0.71 -9.58
N HIS A 66 -24.71 0.09 -8.81
CA HIS A 66 -25.01 1.50 -8.52
C HIS A 66 -23.91 2.43 -9.08
N TYR A 67 -23.99 2.70 -10.39
CA TYR A 67 -23.18 3.70 -11.10
C TYR A 67 -23.78 5.12 -10.97
N PRO A 68 -22.98 6.20 -10.79
CA PRO A 68 -21.53 6.26 -10.70
C PRO A 68 -20.94 6.01 -9.31
N LEU A 69 -19.64 5.75 -9.26
CA LEU A 69 -18.89 5.58 -8.00
C LEU A 69 -18.21 6.89 -7.61
N LEU A 70 -18.35 7.29 -6.35
CA LEU A 70 -17.60 8.40 -5.76
C LEU A 70 -16.45 7.84 -4.91
N ILE A 71 -15.23 8.23 -5.26
CA ILE A 71 -14.02 7.94 -4.49
C ILE A 71 -13.69 9.14 -3.62
N ASP A 72 -13.71 8.96 -2.31
CA ASP A 72 -13.31 9.99 -1.35
C ASP A 72 -12.02 9.59 -0.65
N ALA A 73 -10.91 10.18 -1.10
CA ALA A 73 -9.60 9.97 -0.51
C ALA A 73 -9.50 10.44 0.95
N ALA A 74 -10.42 11.30 1.42
CA ALA A 74 -10.45 11.80 2.79
C ALA A 74 -11.30 10.92 3.73
N SER A 75 -12.04 9.93 3.21
CA SER A 75 -12.88 9.06 4.03
C SER A 75 -12.02 8.18 4.95
N THR A 76 -12.24 8.32 6.26
CA THR A 76 -11.59 7.52 7.32
C THR A 76 -12.42 6.30 7.73
N ALA A 77 -13.65 6.18 7.26
CA ALA A 77 -14.65 5.22 7.73
C ALA A 77 -14.59 3.83 7.06
N GLY A 78 -13.42 3.38 6.61
CA GLY A 78 -13.26 2.08 5.92
C GLY A 78 -13.72 2.08 4.46
N GLU A 79 -14.83 2.73 4.12
CA GLU A 79 -15.35 2.88 2.74
C GLU A 79 -14.64 4.03 2.00
N PHE A 80 -13.65 3.73 1.13
CA PHE A 80 -12.99 4.75 0.30
C PHE A 80 -13.72 5.06 -1.01
N ALA A 81 -14.59 4.16 -1.44
CA ALA A 81 -15.46 4.33 -2.58
C ALA A 81 -16.89 3.95 -2.18
N ARG A 82 -17.86 4.77 -2.60
CA ARG A 82 -19.27 4.58 -2.30
C ARG A 82 -20.10 4.80 -3.58
N PRO A 83 -21.25 4.13 -3.72
CA PRO A 83 -22.22 4.49 -4.75
C PRO A 83 -22.59 5.97 -4.62
N PHE A 84 -22.54 6.71 -5.72
CA PHE A 84 -22.94 8.12 -5.73
C PHE A 84 -24.39 8.29 -5.29
N SER A 85 -25.23 7.28 -5.55
CA SER A 85 -26.62 7.23 -5.07
C SER A 85 -26.75 7.30 -3.55
N ALA A 86 -25.80 6.73 -2.80
CA ALA A 86 -25.76 6.82 -1.34
C ALA A 86 -25.31 8.22 -0.88
N CYS A 87 -24.29 8.79 -1.52
CA CYS A 87 -23.85 10.16 -1.24
C CYS A 87 -24.95 11.21 -1.51
N VAL A 88 -25.76 10.98 -2.54
CA VAL A 88 -26.93 11.81 -2.87
C VAL A 88 -28.00 11.70 -1.78
N GLU A 89 -28.22 10.52 -1.20
CA GLU A 89 -29.17 10.36 -0.09
C GLU A 89 -28.68 11.05 1.18
N ASP A 90 -27.41 10.86 1.55
CA ASP A 90 -26.79 11.57 2.69
C ASP A 90 -26.95 13.10 2.52
N ALA A 91 -26.73 13.59 1.30
CA ALA A 91 -26.95 14.99 0.98
C ALA A 91 -28.41 15.40 1.17
N PHE A 92 -29.38 14.61 0.68
CA PHE A 92 -30.80 14.91 0.85
C PHE A 92 -31.27 14.85 2.30
N GLU A 93 -30.77 13.92 3.12
CA GLU A 93 -31.06 13.85 4.55
C GLU A 93 -30.72 15.16 5.26
N SER A 94 -29.59 15.78 4.90
CA SER A 94 -29.20 17.10 5.43
C SER A 94 -30.12 18.26 4.98
N MET A 95 -30.92 18.07 3.93
CA MET A 95 -31.82 19.09 3.35
C MET A 95 -33.24 19.04 3.91
N GLY A 96 -33.65 17.97 4.61
CA GLY A 96 -35.00 17.75 5.12
C GLY A 96 -35.94 16.97 4.18
N GLU A 97 -37.15 16.66 4.65
CA GLU A 97 -38.08 15.72 3.97
C GLU A 97 -38.81 16.29 2.75
N ASN A 98 -39.00 17.62 2.66
CA ASN A 98 -39.87 18.25 1.64
C ASN A 98 -39.08 18.84 0.45
N SER A 99 -38.12 18.10 -0.11
CA SER A 99 -37.31 18.56 -1.26
C SER A 99 -37.88 18.06 -2.59
N LEU A 100 -38.10 18.98 -3.54
CA LEU A 100 -38.49 18.65 -4.92
C LEU A 100 -37.41 17.82 -5.65
N LEU A 101 -36.14 17.99 -5.27
CA LEU A 101 -35.04 17.21 -5.83
C LEU A 101 -35.11 15.72 -5.49
N ARG A 102 -35.67 15.35 -4.33
CA ARG A 102 -35.80 13.92 -3.93
C ARG A 102 -36.64 13.13 -4.93
N ASP A 103 -37.72 13.72 -5.44
CA ASP A 103 -38.60 13.11 -6.45
C ASP A 103 -37.88 12.88 -7.80
N HIS A 104 -36.76 13.56 -8.01
CA HIS A 104 -35.96 13.48 -9.23
C HIS A 104 -34.56 12.89 -9.00
N LYS A 105 -34.32 12.22 -7.86
CA LYS A 105 -33.05 11.58 -7.51
C LYS A 105 -32.43 10.79 -8.67
N THR A 106 -33.18 9.87 -9.27
CA THR A 106 -32.67 8.99 -10.33
C THR A 106 -32.23 9.79 -11.56
N LYS A 107 -32.98 10.83 -11.94
CA LYS A 107 -32.62 11.70 -13.07
C LYS A 107 -31.37 12.51 -12.77
N LEU A 108 -31.24 13.01 -11.54
CA LEU A 108 -30.06 13.76 -11.10
C LEU A 108 -28.81 12.86 -11.14
N ILE A 109 -28.88 11.66 -10.55
CA ILE A 109 -27.77 10.68 -10.60
C ILE A 109 -27.38 10.38 -12.04
N TRP A 110 -28.36 10.18 -12.92
CA TRP A 110 -28.09 9.90 -14.32
C TRP A 110 -27.48 11.09 -15.07
N ALA A 111 -27.85 12.32 -14.73
CA ALA A 111 -27.20 13.51 -15.30
C ALA A 111 -25.70 13.56 -14.95
N PHE A 112 -25.32 13.19 -13.72
CA PHE A 112 -23.92 13.02 -13.34
C PHE A 112 -23.28 11.86 -14.11
N ALA A 113 -23.95 10.71 -14.21
CA ALA A 113 -23.47 9.55 -14.95
C ALA A 113 -23.14 9.87 -16.42
N GLN A 114 -23.94 10.72 -17.06
CA GLN A 114 -23.74 11.18 -18.45
C GLN A 114 -22.64 12.23 -18.62
N ALA A 115 -22.30 12.95 -17.55
CA ALA A 115 -21.23 13.92 -17.57
C ALA A 115 -19.83 13.28 -17.46
N LEU A 116 -19.77 11.97 -17.21
CA LEU A 116 -18.52 11.22 -17.07
C LEU A 116 -18.14 10.55 -18.39
N ASP A 117 -16.87 10.68 -18.74
CA ASP A 117 -16.25 9.89 -19.79
C ASP A 117 -16.00 8.44 -19.30
N GLU A 118 -16.17 7.47 -20.19
CA GLU A 118 -15.93 6.05 -19.90
C GLU A 118 -14.51 5.81 -19.37
N GLY A 119 -14.39 5.07 -18.27
CA GLY A 119 -13.11 4.72 -17.65
C GLY A 119 -12.29 5.90 -17.10
N ARG A 120 -12.83 7.13 -17.10
CA ARG A 120 -12.12 8.32 -16.62
C ARG A 120 -12.51 8.73 -15.22
N GLU A 121 -11.53 9.33 -14.57
CA GLU A 121 -11.68 9.96 -13.28
C GLU A 121 -11.97 11.44 -13.45
N THR A 122 -13.09 11.88 -12.87
CA THR A 122 -13.50 13.28 -12.98
C THR A 122 -13.66 13.87 -11.58
N PRO A 123 -12.88 14.91 -11.22
CA PRO A 123 -13.05 15.58 -9.93
C PRO A 123 -14.49 16.07 -9.77
N LEU A 124 -15.14 15.76 -8.64
CA LEU A 124 -16.52 16.16 -8.39
C LEU A 124 -16.69 17.68 -8.51
N ALA A 125 -15.71 18.44 -8.02
CA ALA A 125 -15.65 19.89 -8.14
C ALA A 125 -15.75 20.41 -9.58
N GLY A 126 -15.27 19.63 -10.56
CA GLY A 126 -15.25 19.99 -11.97
C GLY A 126 -16.58 19.79 -12.70
N VAL A 127 -17.41 18.84 -12.23
CA VAL A 127 -18.69 18.49 -12.91
C VAL A 127 -19.93 18.95 -12.16
N ILE A 128 -19.83 19.20 -10.85
CA ILE A 128 -21.01 19.46 -10.01
C ILE A 128 -21.81 20.69 -10.44
N ASP A 129 -21.15 21.80 -10.76
CA ASP A 129 -21.80 23.05 -11.12
C ASP A 129 -22.45 22.95 -12.51
N GLU A 130 -21.72 22.50 -13.53
CA GLU A 130 -22.22 22.34 -14.90
C GLU A 130 -23.38 21.33 -14.98
N THR A 131 -23.27 20.20 -14.27
CA THR A 131 -24.31 19.15 -14.28
C THR A 131 -25.60 19.66 -13.64
N CYS A 132 -25.51 20.40 -12.53
CA CYS A 132 -26.68 20.98 -11.87
C CYS A 132 -27.35 22.06 -12.75
N GLU A 133 -26.56 22.86 -13.48
CA GLU A 133 -27.09 23.86 -14.42
C GLU A 133 -27.83 23.20 -15.60
N LYS A 134 -27.25 22.16 -16.22
CA LYS A 134 -27.91 21.38 -17.27
C LYS A 134 -29.18 20.71 -16.77
N PHE A 135 -29.11 20.07 -15.61
CA PHE A 135 -30.26 19.44 -14.97
C PHE A 135 -31.39 20.44 -14.72
N ALA A 136 -31.09 21.66 -14.24
CA ALA A 136 -32.11 22.69 -14.05
C ALA A 136 -32.74 23.19 -15.36
N ALA A 137 -31.96 23.22 -16.45
CA ALA A 137 -32.42 23.64 -17.77
C ALA A 137 -33.36 22.63 -18.43
N ASP A 138 -33.26 21.34 -18.09
CA ASP A 138 -34.13 20.27 -18.60
C ASP A 138 -35.58 20.36 -18.12
N PHE A 139 -35.87 21.21 -17.12
CA PHE A 139 -37.22 21.43 -16.62
C PHE A 139 -37.85 22.67 -17.26
N GLU A 140 -38.91 22.49 -18.04
CA GLU A 140 -39.78 23.58 -18.49
C GLU A 140 -40.71 24.04 -17.36
N VAL A 141 -40.18 24.84 -16.44
CA VAL A 141 -40.91 25.31 -15.24
C VAL A 141 -41.12 26.82 -15.21
N SER A 142 -42.10 27.26 -14.43
CA SER A 142 -42.35 28.69 -14.20
C SER A 142 -41.14 29.37 -13.54
N ALA A 143 -41.05 30.70 -13.67
CA ALA A 143 -39.94 31.47 -13.08
C ALA A 143 -39.83 31.31 -11.55
N GLU A 144 -40.94 31.04 -10.86
CA GLU A 144 -40.97 30.81 -9.42
C GLU A 144 -40.47 29.41 -9.06
N ALA A 145 -40.90 28.38 -9.79
CA ALA A 145 -40.44 27.01 -9.63
C ALA A 145 -38.94 26.87 -9.99
N SER A 146 -38.47 27.57 -11.02
CA SER A 146 -37.04 27.62 -11.37
C SER A 146 -36.18 28.24 -10.25
N ARG A 147 -36.66 29.30 -9.58
CA ARG A 147 -35.94 29.88 -8.42
C ARG A 147 -35.91 28.92 -7.23
N ALA A 148 -37.00 28.20 -6.96
CA ALA A 148 -37.06 27.21 -5.90
C ALA A 148 -36.07 26.06 -6.17
N LEU A 149 -36.08 25.51 -7.39
CA LEU A 149 -35.18 24.44 -7.82
C LEU A 149 -33.70 24.84 -7.70
N ASN A 150 -33.33 26.03 -8.20
CA ASN A 150 -31.96 26.53 -8.11
C ASN A 150 -31.48 26.74 -6.66
N LYS A 151 -32.40 27.15 -5.76
CA LYS A 151 -32.09 27.27 -4.33
C LYS A 151 -31.84 25.90 -3.70
N GLU A 152 -32.66 24.89 -4.03
CA GLU A 152 -32.43 23.52 -3.57
C GLU A 152 -31.12 22.95 -4.13
N LEU A 153 -30.82 23.13 -5.42
CA LEU A 153 -29.55 22.70 -6.02
C LEU A 153 -28.34 23.35 -5.35
N THR A 154 -28.44 24.62 -4.97
CA THR A 154 -27.37 25.29 -4.22
C THR A 154 -27.13 24.64 -2.85
N HIS A 155 -28.21 24.22 -2.16
CA HIS A 155 -28.10 23.52 -0.89
C HIS A 155 -27.54 22.11 -1.06
N PHE A 156 -28.02 21.38 -2.09
CA PHE A 156 -27.51 20.07 -2.48
C PHE A 156 -26.00 20.10 -2.76
N LYS A 157 -25.53 21.06 -3.56
CA LYS A 157 -24.09 21.23 -3.86
C LYS A 157 -23.25 21.48 -2.60
N LYS A 158 -23.80 22.19 -1.63
CA LYS A 158 -23.13 22.44 -0.34
C LYS A 158 -23.10 21.17 0.53
N ALA A 159 -24.17 20.41 0.54
CA ALA A 159 -24.30 19.17 1.30
C ALA A 159 -23.41 18.05 0.76
N LEU A 160 -23.39 17.88 -0.56
CA LEU A 160 -22.55 16.89 -1.25
C LEU A 160 -21.05 17.21 -1.12
N GLY A 161 -20.71 18.50 -0.99
CA GLY A 161 -19.33 18.95 -0.97
C GLY A 161 -18.68 18.98 -2.36
N LYS A 162 -17.37 19.24 -2.39
CA LYS A 162 -16.57 19.30 -3.63
C LYS A 162 -15.35 18.38 -3.60
N SER A 163 -15.21 17.56 -2.55
CA SER A 163 -14.11 16.60 -2.41
C SER A 163 -14.43 15.30 -3.13
N GLY A 164 -13.39 14.61 -3.57
CA GLY A 164 -13.51 13.31 -4.21
C GLY A 164 -13.56 13.35 -5.74
N VAL A 165 -13.54 12.15 -6.31
CA VAL A 165 -13.47 11.89 -7.74
C VAL A 165 -14.60 10.95 -8.11
N LEU A 166 -15.37 11.29 -9.14
CA LEU A 166 -16.34 10.40 -9.75
C LEU A 166 -15.64 9.53 -10.79
N LEU A 167 -15.86 8.22 -10.71
CA LEU A 167 -15.26 7.26 -11.62
C LEU A 167 -16.28 6.80 -12.66
N GLY A 168 -15.98 7.05 -13.93
CA GLY A 168 -16.64 6.43 -15.08
C GLY A 168 -16.31 4.94 -15.13
N LEU A 169 -17.31 4.07 -15.28
CA LEU A 169 -17.06 2.64 -15.51
C LEU A 169 -16.48 2.44 -16.91
N GLY A 170 -15.52 1.54 -17.05
CA GLY A 170 -14.81 1.22 -18.28
C GLY A 170 -13.72 0.17 -18.01
N ASN A 171 -12.90 -0.11 -19.04
CA ASN A 171 -11.92 -1.21 -19.00
C ASN A 171 -10.84 -1.07 -17.91
N HIS A 172 -10.57 0.15 -17.44
CA HIS A 172 -9.52 0.43 -16.44
C HIS A 172 -10.05 0.85 -15.08
N THR A 173 -11.35 0.77 -14.86
CA THR A 173 -11.99 1.13 -13.58
C THR A 173 -11.39 0.36 -12.41
N LEU A 174 -11.14 -0.95 -12.56
CA LEU A 174 -10.51 -1.76 -11.51
C LEU A 174 -9.08 -1.30 -11.21
N VAL A 175 -8.31 -0.89 -12.22
CA VAL A 175 -6.95 -0.37 -12.04
C VAL A 175 -6.99 0.96 -11.28
N ALA A 176 -7.91 1.85 -11.63
CA ALA A 176 -8.12 3.12 -10.94
C ALA A 176 -8.52 2.91 -9.47
N LEU A 177 -9.48 2.02 -9.20
CA LEU A 177 -9.90 1.66 -7.84
C LEU A 177 -8.75 1.07 -7.03
N TYR A 178 -8.01 0.14 -7.62
CA TYR A 178 -6.86 -0.50 -6.99
C TYR A 178 -5.77 0.52 -6.65
N ARG A 179 -5.50 1.47 -7.54
CA ARG A 179 -4.57 2.58 -7.29
C ARG A 179 -5.01 3.41 -6.09
N HIS A 180 -6.27 3.88 -6.09
CA HIS A 180 -6.81 4.68 -4.98
C HIS A 180 -6.72 3.95 -3.64
N ALA A 181 -7.02 2.66 -3.64
CA ALA A 181 -6.90 1.81 -2.47
C ALA A 181 -5.46 1.71 -1.94
N LEU A 182 -4.49 1.46 -2.84
CA LEU A 182 -3.07 1.38 -2.46
C LEU A 182 -2.53 2.72 -1.93
N VAL A 183 -2.87 3.83 -2.59
CA VAL A 183 -2.44 5.17 -2.18
C VAL A 183 -2.94 5.48 -0.77
N ARG A 184 -4.21 5.18 -0.47
CA ARG A 184 -4.79 5.38 0.86
C ARG A 184 -4.08 4.56 1.93
N GLU A 185 -3.94 3.24 1.70
CA GLU A 185 -3.28 2.33 2.64
C GLU A 185 -1.82 2.75 2.91
N ARG A 186 -1.08 3.11 1.86
CA ARG A 186 0.31 3.55 1.99
C ARG A 186 0.39 4.85 2.79
N ARG A 187 -0.38 5.88 2.45
CA ARG A 187 -0.31 7.19 3.11
C ARG A 187 -0.56 7.07 4.62
N GLY A 188 -1.51 6.25 5.04
CA GLY A 188 -1.78 5.99 6.45
C GLY A 188 -0.58 5.37 7.18
N ARG A 189 0.01 4.32 6.62
CA ARG A 189 1.17 3.62 7.21
C ARG A 189 2.44 4.47 7.20
N LEU A 190 2.67 5.16 6.09
CA LEU A 190 3.81 6.04 5.89
C LEU A 190 3.79 7.22 6.86
N ALA A 191 2.63 7.81 7.12
CA ALA A 191 2.48 8.89 8.11
C ALA A 191 2.91 8.44 9.52
N ALA A 192 2.52 7.24 9.93
CA ALA A 192 2.94 6.67 11.22
C ALA A 192 4.47 6.45 11.26
N PHE A 193 5.04 5.91 10.19
CA PHE A 193 6.48 5.64 10.10
C PHE A 193 7.33 6.93 10.08
N VAL A 194 6.87 7.97 9.35
CA VAL A 194 7.48 9.30 9.35
C VAL A 194 7.42 9.95 10.74
N SER A 195 6.29 9.81 11.43
CA SER A 195 6.12 10.33 12.79
C SER A 195 7.12 9.68 13.75
N GLU A 196 7.29 8.36 13.68
CA GLU A 196 8.27 7.65 14.50
C GLU A 196 9.71 8.11 14.19
N ALA A 197 10.08 8.20 12.91
CA ALA A 197 11.40 8.67 12.50
C ALA A 197 11.70 10.09 13.02
N ALA A 198 10.70 10.98 12.99
CA ALA A 198 10.81 12.34 13.51
C ALA A 198 11.04 12.36 15.03
N ILE A 199 10.31 11.52 15.77
CA ILE A 199 10.47 11.38 17.24
C ILE A 199 11.87 10.84 17.57
N LEU A 200 12.32 9.80 16.88
CA LEU A 200 13.66 9.23 17.07
C LEU A 200 14.75 10.26 16.78
N ALA A 201 14.63 10.99 15.67
CA ALA A 201 15.58 12.02 15.30
C ALA A 201 15.69 13.13 16.36
N GLU A 202 14.57 13.54 16.96
CA GLU A 202 14.58 14.56 18.00
C GLU A 202 15.13 14.04 19.34
N ASN A 203 14.81 12.80 19.71
CA ASN A 203 15.37 12.16 20.90
C ASN A 203 16.89 12.01 20.80
N LEU A 204 17.40 11.56 19.66
CA LEU A 204 18.84 11.46 19.40
C LEU A 204 19.51 12.83 19.40
N ALA A 205 18.86 13.85 18.83
CA ALA A 205 19.37 15.22 18.88
C ALA A 205 19.43 15.76 20.32
N ASN A 206 18.48 15.40 21.17
CA ASN A 206 18.53 15.73 22.60
C ASN A 206 19.74 15.09 23.30
N ILE A 207 20.09 13.84 22.98
CA ILE A 207 21.29 13.19 23.51
C ILE A 207 22.54 13.99 23.14
N LEU A 208 22.66 14.45 21.88
CA LEU A 208 23.77 15.30 21.45
C LEU A 208 23.79 16.65 22.17
N ARG A 209 22.63 17.32 22.32
CA ARG A 209 22.55 18.61 23.03
C ARG A 209 22.96 18.50 24.51
N VAL A 210 22.59 17.40 25.16
CA VAL A 210 22.98 17.13 26.55
C VAL A 210 24.49 16.89 26.65
N ASP A 211 25.07 16.10 25.72
CA ASP A 211 26.53 15.91 25.64
C ASP A 211 27.26 17.24 25.35
N ASP A 212 26.73 18.10 24.48
CA ASP A 212 27.28 19.43 24.20
C ASP A 212 27.25 20.33 25.45
N ALA A 213 26.14 20.32 26.19
CA ALA A 213 26.01 21.07 27.44
C ALA A 213 27.03 20.60 28.49
N HIS A 214 27.28 19.29 28.59
CA HIS A 214 28.30 18.74 29.48
C HIS A 214 29.73 18.99 29.00
N GLY A 215 29.98 18.93 27.69
CA GLY A 215 31.26 19.26 27.08
C GLY A 215 31.65 20.72 27.26
N SER A 216 30.68 21.63 27.13
CA SER A 216 30.87 23.07 27.38
C SER A 216 31.02 23.42 28.86
N ALA A 217 30.31 22.73 29.77
CA ALA A 217 30.49 22.89 31.22
C ALA A 217 31.85 22.38 31.73
N ASN A 218 32.49 21.47 30.98
CA ASN A 218 33.85 20.99 31.24
C ASN A 218 34.92 21.77 30.46
N GLY A 219 34.53 22.68 29.57
CA GLY A 219 35.39 23.48 28.71
C GLY A 219 35.71 24.85 29.32
N GLU A 220 36.97 24.99 29.73
CA GLU A 220 37.70 26.22 30.15
C GLU A 220 37.17 27.02 31.37
N PRO A 221 38.04 27.27 32.39
CA PRO A 221 37.73 28.10 33.56
C PRO A 221 37.19 29.50 33.24
N ASP A 222 37.53 30.04 32.07
CA ASP A 222 37.15 31.37 31.61
C ASP A 222 35.64 31.51 31.34
N ALA A 223 34.95 30.45 30.92
CA ALA A 223 33.51 30.49 30.66
C ALA A 223 32.70 30.59 31.97
N ALA A 224 33.14 29.90 33.03
CA ALA A 224 32.54 29.99 34.36
C ALA A 224 32.79 31.35 35.02
N ALA A 225 33.97 31.94 34.82
CA ALA A 225 34.30 33.28 35.29
C ALA A 225 33.47 34.37 34.59
N ALA A 226 33.19 34.22 33.30
CA ALA A 226 32.39 35.16 32.52
C ALA A 226 30.91 35.23 32.96
N SER A 227 30.32 34.11 33.39
CA SER A 227 28.91 34.07 33.85
C SER A 227 28.66 34.66 35.25
N LEU A 228 29.70 34.79 36.09
CA LEU A 228 29.56 35.28 37.48
C LEU A 228 29.65 36.81 37.62
N GLY A 229 30.05 37.51 36.55
CA GLY A 229 30.28 38.96 36.56
C GLY A 229 31.44 39.38 37.48
N SER A 230 31.97 40.58 37.27
CA SER A 230 33.15 41.08 38.00
C SER A 230 32.97 41.19 39.53
N ALA A 231 31.72 41.25 40.00
CA ALA A 231 31.38 41.30 41.42
C ALA A 231 31.29 39.90 42.08
N GLY A 232 30.92 38.85 41.34
CA GLY A 232 30.80 37.48 41.86
C GLY A 232 32.14 36.74 41.94
N ALA A 233 33.09 37.08 41.07
CA ALA A 233 34.41 36.47 41.00
C ALA A 233 35.29 36.71 42.26
N GLN A 234 34.95 37.68 43.11
CA GLN A 234 35.70 37.98 44.34
C GLN A 234 35.32 37.07 45.52
N PHE A 235 34.17 36.40 45.44
CA PHE A 235 33.62 35.58 46.53
C PHE A 235 33.67 34.07 46.25
N PHE A 236 34.03 33.68 45.03
CA PHE A 236 34.05 32.30 44.58
C PHE A 236 35.36 31.99 43.85
N GLU A 237 36.13 31.01 44.33
CA GLU A 237 37.26 30.45 43.57
C GLU A 237 36.70 29.64 42.39
N ALA A 238 36.78 30.22 41.19
CA ALA A 238 36.30 29.60 39.95
C ALA A 238 36.91 28.20 39.73
N ASP A 239 38.18 28.01 40.11
CA ASP A 239 38.87 26.71 40.03
C ASP A 239 38.29 25.67 40.99
N ALA A 240 37.89 26.07 42.21
CA ALA A 240 37.26 25.17 43.18
C ALA A 240 35.83 24.81 42.76
N LEU A 241 35.09 25.76 42.17
CA LEU A 241 33.76 25.53 41.61
C LEU A 241 33.81 24.63 40.37
N ALA A 242 34.77 24.85 39.46
CA ALA A 242 35.01 23.98 38.32
C ALA A 242 35.44 22.57 38.75
N ALA A 243 36.28 22.45 39.79
CA ALA A 243 36.66 21.15 40.35
C ALA A 243 35.47 20.40 40.99
N THR A 244 34.54 21.13 41.62
CA THR A 244 33.33 20.55 42.23
C THR A 244 32.25 20.20 41.18
N ALA A 245 32.17 20.97 40.10
CA ALA A 245 31.33 20.65 38.94
C ALA A 245 31.84 19.40 38.20
N ARG A 246 33.16 19.25 38.05
CA ARG A 246 33.79 18.05 37.50
C ARG A 246 33.53 16.81 38.37
N SER A 247 33.53 16.95 39.70
CA SER A 247 33.33 15.82 40.63
C SER A 247 31.86 15.40 40.84
N SER A 248 30.89 16.27 40.52
CA SER A 248 29.45 15.99 40.61
C SER A 248 28.82 15.54 39.29
N SER A 249 29.58 15.50 38.19
CA SER A 249 29.10 15.07 36.87
C SER A 249 29.04 13.53 36.75
N GLY A 250 27.92 12.94 37.20
CA GLY A 250 27.68 11.49 37.13
C GLY A 250 27.43 10.93 35.72
N SER A 251 27.36 11.77 34.69
CA SER A 251 27.15 11.34 33.30
C SER A 251 28.47 11.40 32.52
N LYS A 252 28.97 10.25 32.07
CA LYS A 252 30.14 10.17 31.19
C LYS A 252 29.79 10.80 29.84
N SER A 253 30.66 11.69 29.33
CA SER A 253 30.54 12.21 27.96
C SER A 253 30.56 11.07 26.94
N LEU A 254 29.88 11.27 25.81
CA LEU A 254 29.81 10.29 24.74
C LEU A 254 31.19 9.99 24.15
N SER A 255 31.44 8.72 23.78
CA SER A 255 32.62 8.40 22.98
C SER A 255 32.52 9.05 21.59
N ALA A 256 33.67 9.30 20.95
CA ALA A 256 33.70 9.90 19.63
C ALA A 256 32.93 9.07 18.58
N GLU A 257 33.02 7.74 18.67
CA GLU A 257 32.33 6.79 17.80
C GLU A 257 30.81 6.85 18.01
N ARG A 258 30.36 6.85 19.27
CA ARG A 258 28.92 6.97 19.59
C ARG A 258 28.36 8.31 19.12
N ARG A 259 29.07 9.41 19.36
CA ARG A 259 28.67 10.76 18.92
C ARG A 259 28.56 10.86 17.40
N LYS A 260 29.54 10.28 16.67
CA LYS A 260 29.50 10.20 15.21
C LYS A 260 28.27 9.42 14.73
N ARG A 261 28.05 8.22 15.26
CA ARG A 261 26.92 7.37 14.87
C ARG A 261 25.56 8.03 15.12
N ILE A 262 25.38 8.65 16.29
CA ILE A 262 24.15 9.39 16.62
C ILE A 262 23.97 10.57 15.65
N SER A 263 25.04 11.33 15.37
CA SER A 263 24.98 12.48 14.47
C SER A 263 24.62 12.09 13.03
N GLU A 264 25.22 11.02 12.51
CA GLU A 264 24.91 10.47 11.18
C GLU A 264 23.46 10.00 11.11
N THR A 265 22.99 9.30 12.14
CA THR A 265 21.60 8.82 12.24
C THR A 265 20.61 9.98 12.26
N VAL A 266 20.87 11.02 13.07
CA VAL A 266 20.02 12.22 13.12
C VAL A 266 19.96 12.91 11.76
N ASN A 267 21.09 13.08 11.09
CA ASN A 267 21.16 13.75 9.79
C ASN A 267 20.35 13.00 8.73
N LEU A 268 20.48 11.67 8.70
CA LEU A 268 19.76 10.81 7.77
C LEU A 268 18.25 10.83 8.03
N LEU A 269 17.82 10.62 9.28
CA LEU A 269 16.39 10.64 9.63
C LEU A 269 15.75 12.02 9.39
N ARG A 270 16.42 13.12 9.79
CA ARG A 270 15.91 14.47 9.51
C ARG A 270 15.90 14.79 8.02
N GLY A 271 16.91 14.34 7.28
CA GLY A 271 16.98 14.49 5.83
C GLY A 271 15.77 13.83 5.15
N TRP A 272 15.45 12.61 5.56
CA TRP A 272 14.30 11.87 5.06
C TRP A 272 12.96 12.49 5.47
N VAL A 273 12.78 12.85 6.75
CA VAL A 273 11.57 13.53 7.23
C VAL A 273 11.33 14.87 6.52
N LYS A 274 12.40 15.65 6.30
CA LYS A 274 12.32 16.96 5.63
C LYS A 274 12.12 16.86 4.12
N GLY A 275 12.82 15.92 3.48
CA GLY A 275 12.65 15.64 2.05
C GLY A 275 11.28 15.05 1.73
N GLY A 276 10.61 14.53 2.74
CA GLY A 276 9.43 13.68 2.61
C GLY A 276 9.85 12.29 2.16
N PRO A 277 9.15 11.23 2.62
CA PRO A 277 9.18 9.98 1.86
C PRO A 277 8.75 10.24 0.43
N SER A 278 9.21 9.43 -0.53
CA SER A 278 8.97 9.62 -1.96
C SER A 278 7.53 10.11 -2.20
N ALA A 279 7.40 11.31 -2.79
CA ALA A 279 6.11 11.92 -3.16
C ALA A 279 5.28 11.03 -4.10
N THR A 280 5.93 9.99 -4.63
CA THR A 280 5.28 8.91 -5.35
C THR A 280 4.64 7.94 -4.36
N ASP A 281 3.31 7.85 -4.40
CA ASP A 281 2.52 6.88 -3.64
C ASP A 281 2.43 5.51 -4.32
N LEU A 282 2.58 5.47 -5.64
CA LEU A 282 2.59 4.24 -6.42
C LEU A 282 3.49 4.41 -7.64
N ILE A 283 4.22 3.36 -8.01
CA ILE A 283 4.85 3.25 -9.33
C ILE A 283 4.05 2.27 -10.18
N LEU A 284 3.48 2.74 -11.28
CA LEU A 284 2.75 1.91 -12.25
C LEU A 284 3.61 1.75 -13.50
N VAL A 285 3.99 0.52 -13.82
CA VAL A 285 4.72 0.17 -15.03
C VAL A 285 3.77 -0.48 -16.01
N HIS A 286 3.70 0.02 -17.25
CA HIS A 286 2.87 -0.58 -18.29
C HIS A 286 3.51 -0.40 -19.68
N SER A 287 3.01 -1.15 -20.67
CA SER A 287 3.36 -0.94 -22.08
C SER A 287 2.28 -0.11 -22.76
N GLY A 288 2.67 0.88 -23.57
CA GLY A 288 1.75 1.68 -24.39
C GLY A 288 1.55 3.12 -23.90
N ALA A 289 0.78 3.91 -24.65
CA ALA A 289 0.49 5.28 -24.26
C ALA A 289 -0.33 5.29 -22.95
N PRO A 290 0.05 6.10 -21.96
CA PRO A 290 -0.73 6.20 -20.72
C PRO A 290 -2.09 6.80 -21.08
N GLU A 291 -3.16 6.06 -20.81
CA GLU A 291 -4.49 6.66 -20.77
C GLU A 291 -4.55 7.67 -19.62
N ALA A 292 -5.35 8.73 -19.79
CA ALA A 292 -5.50 9.80 -18.80
C ALA A 292 -5.93 9.29 -17.41
N SER A 293 -6.52 8.09 -17.33
CA SER A 293 -6.86 7.39 -16.09
C SER A 293 -5.63 6.96 -15.27
N PHE A 294 -4.44 6.85 -15.88
CA PHE A 294 -3.22 6.46 -15.18
C PHE A 294 -2.43 7.66 -14.63
N GLU A 295 -2.56 8.84 -15.22
CA GLU A 295 -1.79 10.06 -14.88
C GLU A 295 -2.41 10.86 -13.70
N ALA A 296 -2.80 10.17 -12.63
CA ALA A 296 -3.39 10.80 -11.45
C ALA A 296 -2.35 11.21 -10.40
N GLU A 297 -2.76 12.11 -9.51
CA GLU A 297 -1.94 12.61 -8.41
C GLU A 297 -1.41 11.47 -7.51
N GLY A 298 -0.10 11.46 -7.28
CA GLY A 298 0.58 10.45 -6.45
C GLY A 298 1.02 9.18 -7.18
N ALA A 299 0.66 8.98 -8.45
CA ALA A 299 1.19 7.87 -9.24
C ALA A 299 2.34 8.33 -10.15
N ASN A 300 3.43 7.55 -10.16
CA ASN A 300 4.48 7.67 -11.16
C ASN A 300 4.25 6.59 -12.22
N VAL A 301 3.85 7.02 -13.42
CA VAL A 301 3.59 6.12 -14.54
C VAL A 301 4.86 5.97 -15.38
N VAL A 302 5.31 4.74 -15.55
CA VAL A 302 6.51 4.37 -16.32
C VAL A 302 6.08 3.54 -17.51
N VAL A 303 6.28 4.07 -18.70
CA VAL A 303 5.98 3.40 -19.96
C VAL A 303 7.22 2.69 -20.47
N GLU A 304 7.21 1.36 -20.46
CA GLU A 304 8.33 0.54 -20.91
C GLU A 304 7.85 -0.72 -21.63
N GLU A 305 8.65 -1.21 -22.57
CA GLU A 305 8.37 -2.50 -23.22
C GLU A 305 8.67 -3.68 -22.28
N ASP A 306 9.80 -3.64 -21.56
CA ASP A 306 10.14 -4.62 -20.53
C ASP A 306 9.50 -4.24 -19.18
N ILE A 307 8.19 -4.47 -19.07
CA ILE A 307 7.40 -4.12 -17.89
C ILE A 307 7.95 -4.81 -16.63
N LEU A 308 8.10 -6.13 -16.68
CA LEU A 308 8.46 -6.95 -15.51
C LEU A 308 9.91 -6.73 -15.07
N GLY A 309 10.84 -6.60 -16.02
CA GLY A 309 12.23 -6.27 -15.72
C GLY A 309 12.38 -4.85 -15.16
N THR A 310 11.61 -3.90 -15.67
CA THR A 310 11.58 -2.52 -15.15
C THR A 310 10.98 -2.45 -13.76
N ALA A 311 9.83 -3.09 -13.52
CA ALA A 311 9.21 -3.19 -12.21
C ALA A 311 10.16 -3.79 -11.17
N THR A 312 10.90 -4.83 -11.55
CA THR A 312 11.92 -5.46 -10.69
C THR A 312 13.02 -4.48 -10.28
N LYS A 313 13.58 -3.72 -11.24
CA LYS A 313 14.64 -2.74 -10.97
C LYS A 313 14.14 -1.58 -10.11
N LEU A 314 12.93 -1.10 -10.37
CA LEU A 314 12.32 -0.03 -9.60
C LEU A 314 12.06 -0.48 -8.17
N TYR A 315 11.52 -1.68 -7.97
CA TYR A 315 11.31 -2.24 -6.63
C TYR A 315 12.62 -2.33 -5.84
N ASP A 316 13.68 -2.87 -6.44
CA ASP A 316 14.99 -2.99 -5.75
C ASP A 316 15.51 -1.62 -5.32
N ARG A 317 15.43 -0.61 -6.20
CA ARG A 317 15.85 0.77 -5.90
C ARG A 317 15.04 1.39 -4.76
N GLU A 318 13.72 1.21 -4.74
CA GLU A 318 12.87 1.73 -3.65
C GLU A 318 13.17 1.00 -2.33
N MET A 319 13.41 -0.32 -2.38
CA MET A 319 13.74 -1.09 -1.19
C MET A 319 15.11 -0.77 -0.60
N ASP A 320 16.11 -0.45 -1.43
CA ASP A 320 17.42 -0.04 -0.92
C ASP A 320 17.32 1.22 -0.03
N GLN A 321 16.45 2.16 -0.42
CA GLN A 321 16.17 3.36 0.39
C GLN A 321 15.45 2.99 1.70
N VAL A 322 14.46 2.11 1.65
CA VAL A 322 13.73 1.66 2.85
C VAL A 322 14.68 0.95 3.82
N VAL A 323 15.55 0.06 3.34
CA VAL A 323 16.54 -0.64 4.16
C VAL A 323 17.47 0.35 4.87
N GLU A 324 17.92 1.40 4.17
CA GLU A 324 18.76 2.44 4.74
C GLU A 324 18.06 3.20 5.88
N ILE A 325 16.82 3.63 5.67
CA ILE A 325 16.04 4.34 6.71
C ILE A 325 15.72 3.42 7.89
N VAL A 326 15.29 2.19 7.64
CA VAL A 326 15.00 1.21 8.71
C VAL A 326 16.25 0.93 9.54
N ARG A 327 17.41 0.77 8.90
CA ARG A 327 18.69 0.60 9.60
C ARG A 327 18.94 1.77 10.55
N ALA A 328 18.79 3.01 10.07
CA ALA A 328 18.96 4.20 10.89
C ALA A 328 17.94 4.26 12.04
N MET A 329 16.68 3.89 11.81
CA MET A 329 15.67 3.84 12.88
C MET A 329 16.00 2.78 13.92
N ARG A 330 16.45 1.58 13.53
CA ARG A 330 16.89 0.53 14.46
C ARG A 330 18.10 0.98 15.30
N ILE A 331 19.09 1.63 14.68
CA ILE A 331 20.19 2.28 15.41
C ILE A 331 19.64 3.31 16.40
N GLY A 332 18.73 4.18 15.94
CA GLY A 332 18.13 5.22 16.76
C GLY A 332 17.39 4.68 17.98
N ARG A 333 16.59 3.61 17.81
CA ARG A 333 15.89 2.95 18.92
C ARG A 333 16.88 2.41 19.97
N LEU A 334 17.94 1.73 19.53
CA LEU A 334 18.98 1.20 20.41
C LEU A 334 19.76 2.30 21.14
N GLU A 335 20.08 3.40 20.45
CA GLU A 335 20.80 4.53 21.04
C GLU A 335 19.97 5.31 22.06
N VAL A 336 18.67 5.50 21.78
CA VAL A 336 17.72 6.13 22.71
C VAL A 336 17.49 5.26 23.94
N GLY A 337 17.41 3.93 23.76
CA GLY A 337 17.33 2.98 24.87
C GLY A 337 18.62 2.85 25.69
N GLY A 338 19.77 3.25 25.12
CA GLY A 338 21.08 3.01 25.72
C GLY A 338 21.56 1.55 25.58
N ASP A 339 20.90 0.76 24.76
CA ASP A 339 21.13 -0.68 24.56
C ASP A 339 22.09 -0.98 23.40
N TYR A 340 22.63 0.05 22.73
CA TYR A 340 23.52 -0.14 21.59
C TYR A 340 24.87 -0.75 22.02
N ASP A 341 25.04 -2.04 21.74
CA ASP A 341 26.32 -2.75 21.74
C ASP A 341 26.95 -2.79 20.33
N ALA A 342 28.15 -2.24 20.17
CA ALA A 342 28.85 -2.19 18.89
C ALA A 342 29.32 -3.56 18.40
N GLU A 343 29.71 -4.48 19.29
CA GLU A 343 30.20 -5.81 18.90
C GLU A 343 29.07 -6.65 18.30
N LEU A 344 27.87 -6.53 18.87
CA LEU A 344 26.70 -7.27 18.43
C LEU A 344 26.01 -6.59 17.24
N HIS A 345 25.69 -5.30 17.36
CA HIS A 345 24.75 -4.65 16.43
C HIS A 345 25.39 -4.18 15.13
N GLU A 346 26.67 -3.81 15.12
CA GLU A 346 27.30 -3.26 13.91
C GLU A 346 27.41 -4.31 12.79
N SER A 347 27.78 -5.53 13.16
CA SER A 347 27.85 -6.67 12.23
C SER A 347 26.47 -7.11 11.73
N GLN A 348 25.44 -7.02 12.56
CA GLN A 348 24.07 -7.39 12.21
C GLN A 348 23.41 -6.34 11.31
N LEU A 349 23.50 -5.06 11.69
CA LEU A 349 22.87 -3.95 10.98
C LEU A 349 23.54 -3.66 9.64
N SER A 350 24.86 -3.86 9.52
CA SER A 350 25.57 -3.72 8.24
C SER A 350 25.14 -4.74 7.18
N ARG A 351 24.64 -5.90 7.61
CA ARG A 351 24.12 -6.98 6.74
C ARG A 351 22.61 -6.90 6.53
N LEU A 352 21.94 -5.91 7.12
CA LEU A 352 20.51 -5.74 6.93
C LEU A 352 20.23 -5.48 5.44
N ASP A 353 19.43 -6.36 4.87
CA ASP A 353 18.86 -6.27 3.53
C ASP A 353 17.33 -6.37 3.62
N ARG A 354 16.65 -6.37 2.46
CA ARG A 354 15.19 -6.45 2.39
C ARG A 354 14.60 -7.69 3.08
N HIS A 355 15.34 -8.80 3.15
CA HIS A 355 14.86 -10.05 3.76
C HIS A 355 14.91 -9.99 5.29
N GLY A 356 15.68 -9.05 5.84
CA GLY A 356 15.72 -8.78 7.29
C GLY A 356 14.70 -7.74 7.77
N LEU A 357 13.85 -7.22 6.88
CA LEU A 357 12.78 -6.28 7.21
C LEU A 357 11.57 -7.02 7.78
N SER A 358 10.86 -6.37 8.71
CA SER A 358 9.56 -6.85 9.16
C SER A 358 8.48 -6.63 8.09
N SER A 359 7.34 -7.32 8.23
CA SER A 359 6.19 -7.10 7.35
C SER A 359 5.75 -5.64 7.32
N GLU A 360 5.79 -4.94 8.46
CA GLU A 360 5.41 -3.53 8.54
C GLU A 360 6.43 -2.62 7.84
N GLU A 361 7.73 -2.91 7.99
CA GLU A 361 8.80 -2.14 7.35
C GLU A 361 8.78 -2.31 5.81
N LEU A 362 8.44 -3.49 5.30
CA LEU A 362 8.27 -3.73 3.87
C LEU A 362 7.13 -2.88 3.26
N LEU A 363 6.08 -2.62 4.04
CA LEU A 363 4.91 -1.87 3.61
C LEU A 363 5.12 -0.34 3.57
N VAL A 364 6.26 0.15 4.06
CA VAL A 364 6.67 1.56 3.93
C VAL A 364 7.11 1.88 2.49
N GLY A 365 7.57 0.85 1.77
CA GLY A 365 7.99 0.96 0.39
C GLY A 365 6.94 1.57 -0.53
N THR A 366 7.40 2.26 -1.57
CA THR A 366 6.52 2.62 -2.68
C THR A 366 6.08 1.33 -3.38
N PRO A 367 4.78 1.00 -3.43
CA PRO A 367 4.30 -0.17 -4.15
C PRO A 367 4.65 -0.03 -5.63
N VAL A 368 5.07 -1.14 -6.23
CA VAL A 368 5.34 -1.24 -7.66
C VAL A 368 4.30 -2.16 -8.26
N VAL A 369 3.52 -1.61 -9.19
CA VAL A 369 2.46 -2.31 -9.92
C VAL A 369 2.89 -2.47 -11.36
N ALA A 370 2.94 -3.70 -11.85
CA ALA A 370 3.10 -4.03 -13.26
C ALA A 370 1.72 -4.33 -13.86
N LEU A 371 1.29 -3.53 -14.82
CA LEU A 371 0.07 -3.77 -15.59
C LEU A 371 0.42 -4.49 -16.88
N GLU A 372 0.04 -5.76 -16.97
CA GLU A 372 0.27 -6.64 -18.11
C GLU A 372 -1.05 -7.02 -18.78
N SER A 373 -0.95 -7.45 -20.04
CA SER A 373 -2.07 -8.14 -20.71
C SER A 373 -1.79 -9.63 -20.80
N ARG A 374 -2.87 -10.41 -20.89
CA ARG A 374 -2.78 -11.86 -21.03
C ARG A 374 -1.93 -12.28 -22.23
N ASP A 375 -2.09 -11.59 -23.36
CA ASP A 375 -1.35 -11.89 -24.60
C ASP A 375 0.15 -11.62 -24.48
N ARG A 376 0.54 -10.52 -23.82
CA ARG A 376 1.96 -10.21 -23.62
C ARG A 376 2.62 -11.21 -22.68
N LEU A 377 1.93 -11.63 -21.63
CA LEU A 377 2.39 -12.68 -20.72
C LEU A 377 2.57 -14.02 -21.44
N ARG A 378 1.63 -14.40 -22.32
CA ARG A 378 1.72 -15.63 -23.14
C ARG A 378 2.87 -15.58 -24.15
N GLY A 379 3.01 -14.45 -24.84
CA GLY A 379 3.89 -14.32 -26.00
C GLY A 379 5.35 -14.03 -25.65
N MET A 380 5.61 -13.03 -24.80
CA MET A 380 6.96 -12.46 -24.62
C MET A 380 7.42 -12.45 -23.16
N SER A 381 6.51 -12.43 -22.19
CA SER A 381 6.85 -12.16 -20.79
C SER A 381 6.85 -13.39 -19.87
N LEU A 382 6.60 -14.62 -20.34
CA LEU A 382 6.46 -15.79 -19.47
C LEU A 382 7.72 -16.13 -18.64
N ALA A 383 8.91 -16.12 -19.27
CA ALA A 383 10.16 -16.41 -18.58
C ALA A 383 10.54 -15.30 -17.58
N PRO A 384 10.50 -14.00 -17.94
CA PRO A 384 10.63 -12.90 -16.99
C PRO A 384 9.60 -12.95 -15.86
N PHE A 385 8.36 -13.30 -16.15
CA PHE A 385 7.29 -13.45 -15.18
C PHE A 385 7.59 -14.55 -14.16
N SER A 386 7.96 -15.75 -14.63
CA SER A 386 8.36 -16.85 -13.75
C SER A 386 9.60 -16.51 -12.90
N ALA A 387 10.57 -15.79 -13.47
CA ALA A 387 11.75 -15.33 -12.74
C ALA A 387 11.38 -14.32 -11.64
N MET A 388 10.45 -13.39 -11.92
CA MET A 388 9.96 -12.41 -10.97
C MET A 388 9.16 -13.08 -9.84
N LEU A 389 8.27 -14.02 -10.15
CA LEU A 389 7.50 -14.78 -9.15
C LEU A 389 8.40 -15.55 -8.18
N ARG A 390 9.55 -16.05 -8.67
CA ARG A 390 10.56 -16.72 -7.83
C ARG A 390 11.41 -15.79 -6.98
N SER A 391 11.29 -14.47 -7.17
CA SER A 391 12.24 -13.54 -6.60
C SER A 391 11.89 -13.05 -5.20
N GLY A 392 10.69 -13.38 -4.71
CA GLY A 392 10.20 -12.98 -3.39
C GLY A 392 9.97 -11.46 -3.25
N ARG A 393 9.92 -10.71 -4.36
CA ARG A 393 9.66 -9.27 -4.34
C ARG A 393 8.18 -9.01 -4.20
N ALA A 394 7.82 -8.02 -3.38
CA ALA A 394 6.44 -7.56 -3.23
C ALA A 394 6.04 -6.63 -4.40
N ILE A 395 6.01 -7.18 -5.61
CA ILE A 395 5.55 -6.52 -6.83
C ILE A 395 4.14 -6.99 -7.13
N HIS A 396 3.23 -6.05 -7.34
CA HIS A 396 1.85 -6.35 -7.70
C HIS A 396 1.75 -6.48 -9.21
N VAL A 397 1.21 -7.59 -9.71
CA VAL A 397 1.00 -7.79 -11.15
C VAL A 397 -0.49 -7.80 -11.40
N LEU A 398 -0.97 -6.77 -12.10
CA LEU A 398 -2.34 -6.71 -12.56
C LEU A 398 -2.35 -7.20 -14.01
N VAL A 399 -3.14 -8.25 -14.27
CA VAL A 399 -3.35 -8.75 -15.62
C VAL A 399 -4.73 -8.32 -16.05
N ALA A 400 -4.81 -7.35 -16.95
CA ALA A 400 -6.07 -6.99 -17.58
C ALA A 400 -6.36 -7.99 -18.71
N ASP A 401 -7.48 -8.70 -18.61
CA ASP A 401 -8.01 -9.51 -19.70
C ASP A 401 -9.02 -8.64 -20.47
N SER A 402 -8.61 -8.15 -21.64
CA SER A 402 -9.48 -7.35 -22.51
C SER A 402 -10.18 -8.21 -23.57
N GLU A 403 -10.10 -9.54 -23.51
CA GLU A 403 -10.80 -10.37 -24.47
C GLU A 403 -12.31 -10.32 -24.24
N SER A 404 -12.99 -9.75 -25.23
CA SER A 404 -14.42 -9.84 -25.46
C SER A 404 -14.94 -11.27 -25.29
N VAL A 405 -16.11 -11.39 -24.68
CA VAL A 405 -16.99 -12.58 -24.61
C VAL A 405 -16.62 -13.65 -25.65
N PRO A 406 -16.29 -14.89 -25.24
CA PRO A 406 -15.86 -15.92 -26.16
C PRO A 406 -16.88 -16.07 -27.30
N THR A 407 -16.48 -15.72 -28.51
CA THR A 407 -17.29 -15.95 -29.71
C THR A 407 -17.32 -17.46 -29.98
N GLU A 408 -18.49 -17.98 -30.36
CA GLU A 408 -18.67 -19.40 -30.66
C GLU A 408 -17.61 -19.89 -31.65
N GLY A 409 -16.63 -20.66 -31.16
CA GLY A 409 -15.47 -21.12 -31.92
C GLY A 409 -14.11 -20.96 -31.21
N SER A 410 -14.00 -20.13 -30.16
CA SER A 410 -12.74 -19.89 -29.44
C SER A 410 -12.33 -20.99 -28.43
N PHE A 411 -13.19 -21.99 -28.19
CA PHE A 411 -12.93 -23.10 -27.26
C PHE A 411 -11.80 -24.07 -27.69
N SER A 412 -11.11 -23.82 -28.80
CA SER A 412 -10.04 -24.70 -29.31
C SER A 412 -8.64 -24.35 -28.83
N GLU A 413 -8.43 -23.17 -28.25
CA GLU A 413 -7.17 -22.84 -27.62
C GLU A 413 -7.20 -23.34 -26.18
N TYR A 414 -6.23 -24.20 -25.81
CA TYR A 414 -5.96 -24.52 -24.42
C TYR A 414 -5.86 -23.20 -23.65
N ALA A 415 -6.90 -22.87 -22.88
CA ALA A 415 -6.94 -21.66 -22.10
C ALA A 415 -5.69 -21.66 -21.22
N PHE A 416 -4.75 -20.78 -21.53
CA PHE A 416 -3.55 -20.66 -20.73
C PHE A 416 -3.98 -20.03 -19.40
N GLU A 417 -4.07 -20.89 -18.39
CA GLU A 417 -4.48 -20.57 -17.03
C GLU A 417 -3.29 -20.01 -16.26
N LEU A 418 -3.15 -18.68 -16.28
CA LEU A 418 -2.11 -17.95 -15.55
C LEU A 418 -2.13 -18.28 -14.05
N GLY A 419 -3.32 -18.48 -13.48
CA GLY A 419 -3.50 -18.84 -12.07
C GLY A 419 -2.71 -20.10 -11.68
N TYR A 420 -2.76 -21.16 -12.49
CA TYR A 420 -2.02 -22.39 -12.19
C TYR A 420 -0.51 -22.23 -12.30
N LEU A 421 -0.03 -21.38 -13.21
CA LEU A 421 1.40 -21.07 -13.29
C LEU A 421 1.85 -20.39 -11.98
N VAL A 422 1.09 -19.41 -11.49
CA VAL A 422 1.43 -18.69 -10.26
C VAL A 422 1.36 -19.62 -9.05
N LEU A 423 0.34 -20.47 -8.93
CA LEU A 423 0.22 -21.45 -7.83
C LEU A 423 1.39 -22.45 -7.78
N ALA A 424 2.01 -22.76 -8.91
CA ALA A 424 3.21 -23.61 -8.93
C ALA A 424 4.42 -22.92 -8.24
N HIS A 425 4.39 -21.60 -8.09
CA HIS A 425 5.37 -20.83 -7.34
C HIS A 425 4.90 -20.67 -5.88
N ARG A 426 5.61 -21.30 -4.94
CA ARG A 426 5.23 -21.37 -3.51
C ARG A 426 5.16 -20.03 -2.77
N GLU A 427 5.78 -18.99 -3.31
CA GLU A 427 5.92 -17.68 -2.67
C GLU A 427 5.10 -16.59 -3.38
N ALA A 428 4.23 -16.97 -4.30
CA ALA A 428 3.37 -16.05 -5.03
C ALA A 428 1.92 -16.19 -4.60
N PHE A 429 1.27 -15.05 -4.39
CA PHE A 429 -0.18 -14.97 -4.19
C PHE A 429 -0.85 -14.69 -5.53
N VAL A 430 -1.91 -15.42 -5.83
CA VAL A 430 -2.75 -15.15 -7.01
C VAL A 430 -4.20 -15.04 -6.58
N LEU A 431 -4.85 -14.04 -7.14
CA LEU A 431 -6.29 -13.91 -7.12
C LEU A 431 -6.76 -13.78 -8.57
N GLN A 432 -7.78 -14.56 -8.91
CA GLN A 432 -8.47 -14.51 -10.18
C GLN A 432 -9.95 -14.34 -9.86
N SER A 433 -10.56 -13.26 -10.37
CA SER A 433 -11.97 -12.89 -10.16
C SER A 433 -12.71 -12.92 -11.48
#